data_AF-A0A1E1G8G4-F1
#
_entry.id   AF-A0A1E1G8G4-F1
#
_cell.length_a   1.000
_cell.length_b   1.000
_cell.length_c   1.000
_cell.angle_alpha   90.00
_cell.angle_beta   90.00
_cell.angle_gamma   90.00
#
_symmetry.space_group_name_H-M   'P 1'
#
loop_
_entity.id
_entity.type
_entity.pdbx_description
1 polymer ?
#
loop_
_entity_poly.entity_id
_entity_poly.type
_entity_poly.pdbx_seq_one_letter_code
_entity_poly.pdbx_strand_id
1 'polypeptide(L)' 'MSDEHFEEINEIAFPTPEHAASALGIDTQFPTVFQTKTTKLEATGQVLAYSETYKRADYYKIKFISCNRGH' A
#
# COMPACT_ATOMS: atom_id res chain seq x y z
N MET A 1 -8.74 -18.39 -13.08
CA MET A 1 -8.06 -17.12 -12.82
C MET A 1 -9.16 -16.19 -12.31
N SER A 2 -9.04 -15.59 -11.13
CA SER A 2 -9.98 -14.52 -10.76
C SER A 2 -9.66 -13.35 -11.69
N ASP A 3 -10.68 -12.79 -12.36
CA ASP A 3 -10.58 -11.58 -13.19
C ASP A 3 -10.38 -10.34 -12.28
N GLU A 4 -9.46 -10.43 -11.33
CA GLU A 4 -9.19 -9.41 -10.33
C GLU A 4 -7.83 -8.79 -10.59
N HIS A 5 -7.83 -7.48 -10.87
CA HIS A 5 -6.63 -6.67 -10.99
C HIS A 5 -6.48 -5.82 -9.73
N PHE A 6 -5.27 -5.71 -9.21
CA PHE A 6 -4.97 -4.76 -8.13
C PHE A 6 -3.84 -3.83 -8.50
N GLU A 7 -3.99 -2.58 -8.06
CA GLU A 7 -2.96 -1.56 -8.07
C GLU A 7 -2.59 -1.25 -6.62
N GLU A 8 -1.29 -1.25 -6.32
CA GLU A 8 -0.76 -0.95 -5.00
C GLU A 8 0.34 0.11 -5.11
N ILE A 9 0.14 1.26 -4.48
CA ILE A 9 1.09 2.36 -4.43
C ILE A 9 1.64 2.43 -3.01
N ASN A 10 2.96 2.51 -2.88
CA ASN A 10 3.66 2.64 -1.60
C ASN A 10 4.48 3.94 -1.64
N GLU A 11 4.12 4.92 -0.83
CA GLU A 11 4.76 6.24 -0.76
C GLU A 11 5.40 6.45 0.61
N ILE A 12 6.43 7.29 0.70
CA ILE A 12 6.96 7.72 1.98
C ILE A 12 6.15 8.93 2.47
N ALA A 13 5.52 8.80 3.63
CA ALA A 13 4.87 9.89 4.32
C ALA A 13 5.81 10.42 5.41
N PHE A 14 6.28 11.67 5.21
CA PHE A 14 7.13 12.37 6.17
C PHE A 14 6.88 13.89 6.09
N PRO A 15 6.57 14.57 7.22
CA PRO A 15 6.32 13.96 8.52
C PRO A 15 5.08 13.06 8.50
N THR A 16 5.04 12.06 9.38
CA THR A 16 3.88 11.17 9.50
C THR A 16 2.69 11.96 10.06
N PRO A 17 1.49 11.87 9.46
CA PRO A 17 0.29 12.54 9.98
C PRO A 17 0.00 12.17 11.44
N GLU A 18 -0.48 13.13 12.25
CA GLU A 18 -0.65 12.95 13.70
C GLU A 18 -1.52 11.75 14.07
N HIS A 19 -2.64 11.54 13.37
CA HIS A 19 -3.53 10.42 13.62
C HIS A 19 -2.84 9.06 13.39
N ALA A 20 -2.00 8.98 12.34
CA ALA A 20 -1.24 7.77 12.02
C ALA A 20 -0.08 7.56 12.99
N ALA A 21 0.64 8.63 13.33
CA ALA A 21 1.74 8.58 14.31
C ALA A 21 1.22 8.12 15.69
N SER A 22 0.08 8.64 16.12
CA SER A 22 -0.60 8.23 17.35
C SER A 22 -1.01 6.76 17.33
N ALA A 23 -1.65 6.29 16.25
CA ALA A 23 -2.07 4.90 16.12
C ALA A 23 -0.88 3.91 16.06
N LEU A 24 0.26 4.33 15.50
CA LEU A 24 1.47 3.51 15.37
C LEU A 24 2.41 3.61 16.57
N GLY A 25 2.16 4.53 17.51
CA GLY A 25 3.00 4.76 18.69
C GLY A 25 4.40 5.26 18.32
N ILE A 26 4.47 6.19 17.36
CA ILE A 26 5.73 6.79 16.86
C ILE A 26 5.66 8.31 16.93
N ASP A 27 6.83 8.95 16.83
CA ASP A 27 6.92 10.40 16.66
C ASP A 27 6.48 10.83 15.25
N THR A 28 5.93 12.03 15.07
CA THR A 28 5.54 12.54 13.74
C THR A 28 6.74 12.77 12.83
N GLN A 29 7.93 12.96 13.39
CA GLN A 29 9.21 13.00 12.68
C GLN A 29 9.79 11.59 12.43
N PHE A 30 9.04 10.52 12.68
CA PHE A 30 9.40 9.20 12.21
C PHE A 30 8.72 8.93 10.85
N PRO A 31 9.45 8.48 9.81
CA PRO A 31 8.86 8.24 8.50
C PRO A 31 7.95 6.99 8.51
N THR A 32 6.89 7.03 7.71
CA THR A 32 6.01 5.88 7.47
C THR A 32 5.88 5.61 5.98
N VAL A 33 5.51 4.38 5.65
CA VAL A 33 5.02 4.05 4.31
C VAL A 33 3.51 4.22 4.30
N PHE A 34 3.02 5.13 3.48
CA PHE A 34 1.61 5.23 3.13
C PHE A 34 1.34 4.33 1.94
N GLN A 35 0.47 3.34 2.12
CA GLN A 35 0.09 2.41 1.08
C GLN A 35 -1.39 2.60 0.73
N THR A 36 -1.66 2.82 -0.55
CA THR A 36 -3.00 2.73 -1.13
C THR A 36 -3.09 1.48 -1.99
N LYS A 37 -4.17 0.72 -1.81
CA LYS A 37 -4.44 -0.49 -2.61
C LYS A 37 -5.86 -0.47 -3.11
N THR A 38 -6.02 -0.60 -4.42
CA THR A 38 -7.32 -0.72 -5.08
C THR A 38 -7.40 -2.05 -5.80
N THR A 39 -8.43 -2.84 -5.51
CA THR A 39 -8.73 -4.09 -6.23
C THR A 39 -10.00 -3.91 -7.05
N LYS A 40 -9.96 -4.29 -8.32
CA LYS A 40 -11.06 -4.12 -9.27
C LYS A 40 -11.32 -5.41 -10.05
N LEU A 41 -12.58 -5.64 -10.41
CA LEU A 41 -12.93 -6.62 -11.44
C LEU A 41 -12.40 -6.11 -12.78
N GLU A 42 -11.53 -6.87 -13.42
CA GLU A 42 -10.87 -6.50 -14.67
C GLU A 42 -11.87 -6.36 -15.82
N ALA A 43 -12.88 -7.24 -15.87
CA ALA A 43 -13.90 -7.24 -16.91
C ALA A 43 -14.80 -5.99 -16.91
N THR A 44 -15.05 -5.38 -15.76
CA THR A 44 -16.04 -4.30 -15.60
C THR A 44 -15.45 -3.00 -15.06
N GLY A 45 -14.23 -3.05 -14.52
CA GLY A 45 -13.62 -1.95 -13.77
C GLY A 45 -14.25 -1.70 -12.41
N GLN A 46 -15.22 -2.53 -11.96
CA GLN A 46 -15.88 -2.35 -10.67
C GLN A 46 -14.87 -2.45 -9.52
N VAL A 47 -14.84 -1.45 -8.65
CA VAL A 47 -14.00 -1.48 -7.44
C VAL A 47 -14.59 -2.47 -6.44
N LEU A 48 -13.78 -3.46 -6.06
CA LEU A 48 -14.12 -4.46 -5.05
C LEU A 48 -13.64 -4.04 -3.66
N ALA A 49 -12.46 -3.43 -3.59
CA ALA A 49 -11.87 -2.97 -2.34
C ALA A 49 -10.96 -1.77 -2.56
N TYR A 50 -10.97 -0.86 -1.58
CA TYR A 50 -10.03 0.24 -1.46
C TYR A 50 -9.52 0.28 -0.01
N SER A 51 -8.22 0.39 0.17
CA SER A 51 -7.62 0.51 1.50
C SER A 51 -6.47 1.51 1.50
N GLU A 52 -6.42 2.32 2.55
CA GLU A 52 -5.32 3.21 2.90
C GLU A 52 -4.67 2.71 4.20
N THR A 53 -3.35 2.58 4.23
CA THR A 53 -2.63 2.08 5.41
C THR A 53 -1.33 2.84 5.65
N TYR A 54 -1.02 3.11 6.91
CA TYR A 54 0.29 3.59 7.33
C TYR A 54 1.08 2.45 7.97
N LYS A 55 2.33 2.28 7.57
CA LYS A 55 3.22 1.23 8.07
C LYS A 55 4.51 1.86 8.58
N ARG A 56 5.00 1.41 9.73
CA ARG A 56 6.26 1.93 10.27
C ARG A 56 7.44 1.54 9.38
N ALA A 57 8.29 2.50 9.06
CA ALA A 57 9.43 2.29 8.16
C ALA A 57 10.50 1.33 8.72
N ASP A 58 10.56 1.11 10.04
CA ASP A 58 11.47 0.17 10.70
C ASP A 58 10.98 -1.30 10.68
N TYR A 59 9.70 -1.54 10.40
CA TYR A 59 9.13 -2.90 10.35
C TYR A 59 8.72 -3.34 8.95
N TYR A 60 8.31 -2.41 8.10
CA TYR A 60 7.76 -2.75 6.79
C TYR A 60 8.84 -2.97 5.73
N LYS A 61 8.69 -4.05 4.97
CA LYS A 61 9.53 -4.38 3.81
C LYS A 61 8.67 -4.94 2.70
N ILE A 62 8.87 -4.44 1.48
CA ILE A 62 8.27 -4.99 0.26
C ILE A 62 9.35 -5.63 -0.61
N LYS A 63 9.01 -6.74 -1.28
CA LYS A 63 9.86 -7.44 -2.23
C LYS A 63 9.07 -7.70 -3.51
N PHE A 64 9.55 -7.16 -4.62
CA PHE A 64 9.02 -7.46 -5.94
C PHE A 64 9.85 -8.56 -6.59
N ILE A 65 9.18 -9.56 -7.15
CA ILE A 65 9.81 -10.59 -7.98
C ILE A 65 9.18 -10.46 -9.36
N SER A 66 9.96 -9.94 -10.31
CA SER A 66 9.55 -9.94 -11.71
C SER A 66 9.92 -11.29 -12.32
N CYS A 67 8.93 -12.00 -12.86
CA CYS A 67 9.14 -13.23 -13.63
C CYS A 67 8.78 -12.96 -15.08
N ASN A 68 9.72 -13.18 -15.99
CA ASN A 68 9.44 -13.12 -17.41
C ASN A 68 8.65 -14.40 -17.80
N ARG A 69 7.32 -14.31 -17.81
CA ARG A 69 6.49 -15.34 -18.43
C ARG A 69 6.49 -15.02 -19.92
N GLY A 70 7.25 -15.80 -20.68
CA GLY A 70 7.41 -15.61 -22.12
C GLY A 70 6.05 -15.38 -22.81
N HIS A 71 6.01 -14.36 -23.65
CA HIS A 71 4.97 -14.15 -24.64
C HIS A 71 5.15 -15.14 -25.79
#